data_AF-A0A975GP37-F1
#
_entry.id   AF-A0A975GP37-F1
#
_cell.length_a   1.000
_cell.length_b   1.000
_cell.length_c   1.000
_cell.angle_alpha   90.00
_cell.angle_beta   90.00
_cell.angle_gamma   90.00
#
_symmetry.space_group_name_H-M   'P 1'
#
loop_
_entity.id
_entity.type
_entity.pdbx_description
1 polymer ?
#
loop_
_entity_poly.entity_id
_entity_poly.type
_entity_poly.pdbx_seq_one_letter_code
_entity_poly.pdbx_strand_id
1 'polypeptide(L)'
;MKDFVKVMKALSDPNRIRIVKLLQHKVMCVCELQAVLGIAQPTVSKHLKVLEEAGLVYFKKDGLWVNYYLGDGKNSPYAATLLGNLRHWLEDDPEISELVKKLPFYNREDICKK
;
A
#
# COMPACT_ATOMS: atom_id res chain seq x y z
N MET A 1 -10.14 12.10 -18.25
CA MET A 1 -9.02 11.23 -18.69
C MET A 1 -7.81 11.30 -17.76
N LYS A 2 -7.35 12.49 -17.34
CA LYS A 2 -6.15 12.67 -16.49
C LYS A 2 -6.16 11.77 -15.23
N ASP A 3 -7.23 11.80 -14.44
CA ASP A 3 -7.29 11.05 -13.17
C ASP A 3 -7.40 9.55 -13.38
N PHE A 4 -8.15 9.13 -14.40
CA PHE A 4 -8.21 7.73 -14.82
C PHE A 4 -6.80 7.21 -15.16
N VAL A 5 -6.09 7.91 -16.06
CA VAL A 5 -4.71 7.53 -16.45
C VAL A 5 -3.77 7.55 -15.25
N LYS A 6 -3.92 8.52 -14.33
CA LYS A 6 -3.12 8.61 -13.11
C LYS A 6 -3.29 7.36 -12.24
N VAL A 7 -4.53 6.93 -12.00
CA VAL A 7 -4.83 5.72 -11.22
C VAL A 7 -4.33 4.46 -11.93
N MET A 8 -4.57 4.32 -13.23
CA MET A 8 -4.10 3.15 -13.98
C MET A 8 -2.58 3.06 -13.99
N LYS A 9 -1.87 4.19 -14.19
CA LYS A 9 -0.41 4.26 -14.06
C LYS A 9 0.07 4.02 -12.65
N ALA A 10 -0.73 4.33 -11.62
CA ALA A 10 -0.38 4.05 -10.23
C ALA A 10 -0.43 2.55 -9.93
N LEU A 11 -1.37 1.83 -10.53
CA LEU A 11 -1.56 0.39 -10.32
C LEU A 11 -0.80 -0.49 -11.32
N SER A 12 -0.16 0.05 -12.35
CA SER A 12 0.57 -0.72 -13.36
C SER A 12 1.94 -1.27 -12.90
N ASP A 13 2.23 -1.27 -11.59
CA ASP A 13 3.49 -1.76 -11.03
C ASP A 13 3.20 -2.76 -9.91
N PRO A 14 3.85 -3.94 -9.92
CA PRO A 14 3.57 -4.99 -8.94
C PRO A 14 3.79 -4.57 -7.49
N ASN A 15 4.85 -3.80 -7.18
CA ASN A 15 5.13 -3.39 -5.80
C ASN A 15 4.06 -2.41 -5.28
N ARG A 16 3.53 -1.54 -6.14
CA ARG A 16 2.39 -0.68 -5.78
C ARG A 16 1.12 -1.46 -5.52
N ILE A 17 0.83 -2.51 -6.31
CA ILE A 17 -0.29 -3.42 -6.03
C ILE A 17 -0.07 -4.12 -4.69
N ARG A 18 1.13 -4.66 -4.44
CA ARG A 18 1.47 -5.31 -3.16
C ARG A 18 1.26 -4.35 -1.98
N ILE A 19 1.74 -3.10 -2.06
CA ILE A 19 1.49 -2.08 -1.02
C ILE A 19 0.00 -1.90 -0.76
N VAL A 20 -0.81 -1.73 -1.82
CA VAL A 20 -2.27 -1.57 -1.68
C VAL A 20 -2.89 -2.80 -1.01
N LYS A 21 -2.52 -4.02 -1.43
CA LYS A 21 -3.01 -5.26 -0.81
C LYS A 21 -2.59 -5.35 0.66
N LEU A 22 -1.33 -5.05 1.00
CA LEU A 22 -0.87 -5.02 2.39
C LEU A 22 -1.69 -4.05 3.24
N LEU A 23 -1.93 -2.84 2.73
CA LEU A 23 -2.68 -1.78 3.42
C LEU A 23 -4.19 -2.08 3.53
N GLN A 24 -4.73 -3.02 2.76
CA GLN A 24 -6.10 -3.55 2.98
C GLN A 24 -6.19 -4.39 4.27
N HIS A 25 -5.09 -5.03 4.67
CA HIS A 25 -5.07 -5.91 5.84
C HIS A 25 -4.49 -5.24 7.09
N LYS A 26 -3.55 -4.31 6.93
CA LYS A 26 -2.83 -3.71 8.06
C LYS A 26 -2.38 -2.28 7.76
N VAL A 27 -2.54 -1.39 8.73
CA VAL A 27 -1.96 -0.03 8.71
C VAL A 27 -0.46 -0.13 9.00
N MET A 28 0.38 0.43 8.13
CA MET A 28 1.84 0.20 8.18
C MET A 28 2.63 1.50 8.00
N CYS A 29 3.79 1.57 8.63
CA CYS A 29 4.77 2.62 8.33
C CYS A 29 5.67 2.21 7.14
N VAL A 30 6.51 3.13 6.66
CA VAL A 30 7.42 2.85 5.54
C VAL A 30 8.44 1.74 5.86
N CYS A 31 8.92 1.65 7.11
CA CYS A 31 9.88 0.63 7.52
C CYS A 31 9.25 -0.77 7.53
N GLU A 32 7.99 -0.89 7.95
CA GLU A 32 7.26 -2.16 7.89
C GLU A 32 7.07 -2.60 6.43
N LEU A 33 6.65 -1.70 5.55
CA LEU A 33 6.49 -1.99 4.12
C LEU A 33 7.83 -2.39 3.47
N GLN A 34 8.92 -1.71 3.82
CA GLN A 34 10.27 -2.07 3.39
C GLN A 34 10.64 -3.51 3.79
N ALA A 35 10.42 -3.85 5.07
CA ALA A 35 10.73 -5.18 5.61
C ALA A 35 9.92 -6.29 4.93
N VAL A 36 8.63 -6.03 4.65
CA VAL A 36 7.73 -7.00 4.03
C VAL A 36 8.01 -7.19 2.55
N LEU A 37 8.27 -6.09 1.83
CA LEU A 37 8.50 -6.12 0.38
C LEU A 37 9.93 -6.49 -0.01
N GLY A 38 10.89 -6.38 0.93
CA GLY A 38 12.29 -6.68 0.68
C GLY A 38 12.96 -5.69 -0.28
N ILE A 39 12.43 -4.48 -0.43
CA ILE A 39 12.98 -3.43 -1.31
C ILE A 39 13.45 -2.23 -0.49
N ALA A 40 14.37 -1.42 -1.06
CA ALA A 40 14.94 -0.28 -0.35
C ALA A 40 13.90 0.78 0.06
N GLN A 41 14.07 1.39 1.23
CA GLN A 41 13.14 2.39 1.78
C GLN A 41 12.86 3.56 0.82
N PRO A 42 13.87 4.17 0.13
CA PRO A 42 13.60 5.26 -0.80
C PRO A 42 12.67 4.83 -1.95
N THR A 43 12.75 3.57 -2.38
CA THR A 43 11.88 2.98 -3.40
C THR A 43 10.45 2.85 -2.88
N VAL A 44 10.27 2.34 -1.65
CA VAL A 44 8.95 2.28 -1.00
C VAL A 44 8.33 3.67 -0.89
N SER A 45 9.09 4.65 -0.40
CA SER A 45 8.63 6.05 -0.28
C SER A 45 8.19 6.63 -1.62
N LYS A 46 8.93 6.35 -2.70
CA LYS A 46 8.56 6.78 -4.05
C LYS A 46 7.26 6.12 -4.51
N HIS A 47 7.08 4.83 -4.26
CA HIS A 47 5.82 4.14 -4.58
C HIS A 47 4.63 4.72 -3.80
N LEU A 48 4.80 4.95 -2.49
CA LEU A 48 3.78 5.54 -1.63
C LEU A 48 3.36 6.94 -2.09
N LYS A 49 4.32 7.77 -2.50
CA LYS A 49 4.01 9.09 -3.08
C LYS A 49 3.14 8.98 -4.32
N VAL A 50 3.46 8.08 -5.25
CA VAL A 50 2.66 7.92 -6.47
C VAL A 50 1.25 7.38 -6.16
N LEU A 51 1.13 6.47 -5.20
CA LEU A 51 -0.16 5.96 -4.74
C LEU A 51 -1.00 7.03 -4.03
N GLU A 52 -0.37 7.85 -3.20
CA GLU A 52 -1.02 8.95 -2.46
C GLU A 52 -1.54 10.00 -3.42
N GLU A 53 -0.72 10.43 -4.38
CA GLU A 53 -1.13 11.35 -5.43
C GLU A 53 -2.33 10.79 -6.22
N ALA A 54 -2.39 9.47 -6.44
CA ALA A 54 -3.51 8.81 -7.12
C ALA A 54 -4.76 8.60 -6.23
N GLY A 55 -4.70 8.94 -4.95
CA GLY A 55 -5.78 8.76 -3.97
C GLY A 55 -6.00 7.31 -3.54
N LEU A 56 -5.03 6.43 -3.77
CA LEU A 56 -5.11 5.00 -3.44
C LEU A 56 -4.67 4.70 -2.01
N VAL A 57 -3.87 5.59 -1.42
CA VAL A 57 -3.42 5.54 -0.02
C VAL A 57 -3.44 6.96 0.56
N TYR A 58 -3.39 7.06 1.87
CA TYR A 58 -3.08 8.31 2.57
C TYR A 58 -2.18 8.03 3.76
N PHE A 59 -1.63 9.06 4.38
CA PHE A 59 -0.84 8.90 5.60
C PHE A 59 -1.29 9.83 6.72
N LYS A 60 -1.01 9.42 7.96
CA LYS A 60 -1.18 10.25 9.15
C LYS A 60 0.03 10.05 10.05
N LYS A 61 0.53 11.16 10.61
CA LYS A 61 1.54 11.10 11.66
C LYS A 61 0.89 10.80 13.01
N ASP A 62 1.41 9.81 13.70
CA ASP A 62 0.97 9.40 15.03
C ASP A 62 2.21 9.18 15.91
N GLY A 63 2.45 10.12 16.83
CA GLY A 63 3.68 10.20 17.60
C GLY A 63 4.93 10.21 16.72
N LEU A 64 5.74 9.16 16.85
CA LEU A 64 7.00 8.98 16.11
C LEU A 64 6.81 8.37 14.72
N TRP A 65 5.62 7.84 14.40
CA TRP A 65 5.40 7.07 13.18
C TRP A 65 4.59 7.85 12.14
N VAL A 66 4.96 7.67 10.88
CA VAL A 66 4.13 8.05 9.74
C VAL A 66 3.44 6.78 9.25
N ASN A 67 2.15 6.68 9.52
CA ASN A 67 1.34 5.52 9.20
C ASN A 67 0.61 5.73 7.89
N TYR A 68 0.72 4.75 6.99
CA TYR A 68 -0.01 4.70 5.74
C TYR A 68 -1.25 3.83 5.89
N TYR A 69 -2.31 4.29 5.24
CA TYR A 69 -3.64 3.71 5.25
C TYR A 69 -4.11 3.53 3.82
N LEU A 70 -4.97 2.55 3.60
CA LEU A 70 -5.69 2.44 2.33
C LEU A 70 -6.54 3.69 2.11
N GLY A 71 -6.56 4.19 0.88
CA GLY A 71 -7.44 5.28 0.47
C GLY A 71 -8.92 4.93 0.69
N ASP A 72 -9.73 5.94 0.94
CA ASP A 72 -11.20 5.79 1.01
C ASP A 72 -11.88 6.09 -0.34
N GLY A 73 -11.09 6.37 -1.38
CA GLY A 73 -11.58 6.62 -2.73
C GLY A 73 -12.28 7.97 -2.92
N LYS A 74 -12.39 8.82 -1.89
CA LYS A 74 -13.12 10.10 -1.99
C LYS A 74 -12.54 11.05 -3.02
N ASN A 75 -11.24 10.98 -3.25
CA ASN A 75 -10.52 11.89 -4.15
C ASN A 75 -10.59 11.48 -5.63
N SER A 76 -11.07 10.26 -5.94
CA SER A 76 -11.19 9.78 -7.33
C SER A 76 -12.18 8.62 -7.43
N PRO A 77 -13.26 8.74 -8.23
CA PRO A 77 -14.21 7.64 -8.41
C PRO A 77 -13.56 6.39 -9.03
N TYR A 78 -12.48 6.56 -9.81
CA TYR A 78 -11.70 5.46 -10.36
C TYR A 78 -10.90 4.75 -9.27
N ALA A 79 -10.30 5.50 -8.34
CA ALA A 79 -9.60 4.92 -7.19
C ALA A 79 -10.59 4.18 -6.29
N ALA A 80 -11.74 4.77 -5.97
CA ALA A 80 -12.79 4.12 -5.18
C ALA A 80 -13.22 2.78 -5.80
N THR A 81 -13.52 2.77 -7.10
CA THR A 81 -13.94 1.57 -7.83
C THR A 81 -12.86 0.49 -7.81
N LEU A 82 -11.61 0.85 -8.12
CA LEU A 82 -10.51 -0.13 -8.16
C LEU A 82 -10.16 -0.65 -6.76
N LEU A 83 -10.18 0.19 -5.73
CA LEU A 83 -9.96 -0.24 -4.35
C LEU A 83 -11.05 -1.21 -3.89
N GLY A 84 -12.31 -0.97 -4.30
CA GLY A 84 -13.42 -1.90 -4.06
C GLY A 84 -13.17 -3.25 -4.73
N ASN A 85 -12.83 -3.25 -6.01
CA ASN A 85 -12.56 -4.47 -6.77
C ASN A 85 -11.33 -5.24 -6.25
N LEU A 86 -10.24 -4.52 -5.96
CA LEU A 86 -8.98 -5.08 -5.45
C LEU A 86 -9.13 -5.75 -4.08
N ARG A 87 -10.21 -5.53 -3.33
CA ARG A 87 -10.47 -6.30 -2.10
C ARG A 87 -10.54 -7.78 -2.43
N HIS A 88 -11.28 -8.12 -3.50
CA HIS A 88 -11.58 -9.49 -3.91
C HIS A 88 -10.66 -10.00 -5.01
N TRP A 89 -10.08 -9.11 -5.82
CA TRP A 89 -9.11 -9.52 -6.83
C TRP A 89 -7.78 -9.92 -6.20
N LEU A 90 -7.11 -10.89 -6.83
CA LEU A 90 -5.80 -11.41 -6.45
C LEU A 90 -5.76 -12.08 -5.07
N GLU A 91 -6.92 -12.48 -4.50
CA GLU A 91 -6.94 -13.26 -3.25
C GLU A 91 -6.29 -14.63 -3.43
N ASP A 92 -6.52 -15.29 -4.57
CA ASP A 92 -5.94 -16.58 -4.93
C ASP A 92 -4.59 -16.47 -5.64
N ASP A 93 -4.09 -15.25 -5.87
CA ASP A 93 -2.76 -15.06 -6.45
C ASP A 93 -1.70 -15.58 -5.46
N PRO A 94 -0.82 -16.53 -5.86
CA PRO A 94 0.12 -17.16 -4.93
C PRO A 94 1.06 -16.17 -4.25
N GLU A 95 1.49 -15.13 -4.98
CA GLU A 95 2.40 -14.12 -4.45
C GLU A 95 1.70 -13.26 -3.40
N ILE A 96 0.48 -12.79 -3.69
CA ILE A 96 -0.29 -11.99 -2.75
C ILE A 96 -0.71 -12.80 -1.52
N SER A 97 -1.17 -14.04 -1.72
CA SER A 97 -1.57 -14.92 -0.62
C SER A 97 -0.41 -15.17 0.36
N GLU A 98 0.78 -15.48 -0.17
CA GLU A 98 1.97 -15.68 0.64
C GLU A 98 2.41 -14.40 1.37
N LEU A 99 2.34 -13.26 0.68
CA LEU A 99 2.66 -11.96 1.27
C LEU A 99 1.75 -11.62 2.45
N VAL A 100 0.44 -11.84 2.30
CA VAL A 100 -0.56 -11.59 3.36
C VAL A 100 -0.41 -12.58 4.51
N LYS A 101 -0.10 -13.86 4.24
CA LYS A 101 0.19 -14.84 5.31
C LYS A 101 1.38 -14.45 6.18
N LYS A 102 2.36 -13.72 5.62
CA LYS A 102 3.53 -13.26 6.38
C LYS A 102 3.29 -12.02 7.22
N LEU A 103 2.25 -11.23 6.93
CA LEU A 103 1.97 -9.96 7.63
C LEU A 103 1.97 -10.03 9.16
N PRO A 104 1.40 -11.06 9.82
CA PRO A 104 1.40 -11.17 11.27
C PRO A 104 2.79 -11.21 11.90
N PHE A 105 3.82 -11.65 11.16
CA PHE A 105 5.19 -11.76 11.67
C PHE A 105 5.98 -10.45 11.59
N TYR A 106 5.45 -9.42 10.92
CA TYR A 106 6.10 -8.11 10.83
C TYR A 106 5.58 -7.18 11.91
N ASN A 107 6.22 -7.19 13.08
CA ASN A 107 5.87 -6.30 14.19
C ASN A 107 6.62 -4.97 14.10
N ARG A 108 5.89 -3.86 14.15
CA ARG A 108 6.44 -2.50 14.14
C ARG A 108 7.44 -2.28 15.26
N GLU A 109 7.14 -2.78 16.46
CA GLU A 109 8.02 -2.58 17.62
C GLU A 109 9.37 -3.25 17.41
N ASP A 110 9.43 -4.34 16.65
CA ASP A 110 10.68 -5.03 16.34
C ASP A 110 11.42 -4.39 15.17
N ILE A 111 10.69 -3.95 14.14
CA ILE A 111 11.25 -3.40 12.90
C ILE A 111 11.71 -1.95 13.07
N CYS A 112 10.99 -1.16 13.86
CA CYS A 112 11.24 0.27 14.03
C CYS A 112 12.04 0.61 15.29
N LYS A 113 12.59 -0.40 16.00
CA LYS A 113 13.57 -0.18 17.05
C LYS A 113 14.75 0.61 16.47
N LYS A 114 15.01 1.78 17.06
CA LYS A 114 16.26 2.50 16.85
C LYS A 114 17.38 1.78 17.57
#